data_AF-A0AAU4BPI8-F1
#
_entry.id   AF-A0AAU4BPI8-F1
#
_cell.length_a   1.000
_cell.length_b   1.000
_cell.length_c   1.000
_cell.angle_alpha   90.00
_cell.angle_beta   90.00
_cell.angle_gamma   90.00
#
_symmetry.space_group_name_H-M   'P 1'
#
loop_
_entity.id
_entity.type
_entity.pdbx_description
1 polymer ?
#
loop_
_entity_poly.entity_id
_entity_poly.type
_entity_poly.pdbx_seq_one_letter_code
_entity_poly.pdbx_strand_id
1 'polypeptide(L)'
;MTEAFSVSSVPAPVSGTAIGIGEDGTYTRAGQVAAFVLGVLTMLAFLPLLVVAAMLYTRAETVFAEDRARARSMVNWSWICIAVPGIPALIGLVVALAYLLSA
;
A
#
# COMPACT_ATOMS: atom_id res chain seq x y z
N MET A 1 -25.53 31.20 38.75
CA MET A 1 -24.89 30.09 38.03
C MET A 1 -25.02 30.39 36.55
N THR A 2 -23.99 30.98 35.96
CA THR A 2 -23.92 31.30 34.53
C THR A 2 -22.96 30.29 33.90
N GLU A 3 -23.49 29.38 33.10
CA GLU A 3 -22.69 28.39 32.39
C GLU A 3 -21.84 29.09 31.34
N ALA A 4 -20.52 28.91 31.45
CA ALA A 4 -19.60 29.32 30.41
C ALA A 4 -19.81 28.40 29.22
N PHE A 5 -20.40 28.92 28.14
CA PHE A 5 -20.40 28.24 26.85
C PHE A 5 -18.94 28.06 26.43
N SER A 6 -18.45 26.83 26.54
CA SER A 6 -17.20 26.41 25.93
C SER A 6 -17.36 26.63 24.43
N VAL A 7 -16.80 27.74 23.94
CA VAL A 7 -16.67 28.01 22.52
C VAL A 7 -15.82 26.87 21.97
N SER A 8 -16.46 25.91 21.30
CA SER A 8 -15.77 24.87 20.56
C SER A 8 -14.86 25.57 19.57
N SER A 9 -13.55 25.53 19.81
CA SER A 9 -12.55 26.07 18.91
C SER A 9 -12.69 25.37 17.57
N VAL A 10 -13.26 26.06 16.58
CA VAL A 10 -13.31 25.57 15.20
C VAL A 10 -11.86 25.49 14.74
N PRO A 11 -11.36 24.30 14.36
CA PRO A 11 -10.01 24.19 13.82
C PRO A 11 -9.88 25.11 12.61
N ALA A 12 -8.80 25.89 12.54
CA ALA A 12 -8.56 26.73 11.38
C ALA A 12 -8.47 25.83 10.12
N PRO A 13 -9.11 26.20 9.00
CA PRO A 13 -9.04 25.43 7.78
C PRO A 13 -7.57 25.28 7.38
N VAL A 14 -7.10 24.03 7.30
CA VAL A 14 -5.76 23.71 6.84
C VAL A 14 -5.73 23.88 5.32
N SER A 15 -4.92 24.83 4.86
CA SER A 15 -4.72 25.09 3.44
C SER A 15 -3.99 23.92 2.77
N GLY A 16 -4.73 23.02 2.15
CA GLY A 16 -4.18 21.93 1.34
C GLY A 16 -5.26 21.01 0.81
N THR A 17 -5.49 21.01 -0.50
CA THR A 17 -6.45 20.10 -1.14
C THR A 17 -5.82 18.71 -1.24
N ALA A 18 -6.07 17.85 -0.24
CA ALA A 18 -5.70 16.44 -0.31
C ALA A 18 -6.77 15.67 -1.11
N ILE A 19 -6.34 14.84 -2.08
CA ILE A 19 -7.26 14.06 -2.91
C ILE A 19 -8.12 13.16 -2.00
N GLY A 20 -9.44 13.30 -2.10
CA GLY A 20 -10.40 12.50 -1.34
C GLY A 20 -10.73 13.03 0.05
N ILE A 21 -10.18 14.18 0.46
CA ILE A 21 -10.51 14.88 1.72
C ILE A 21 -11.41 16.09 1.43
N GLY A 22 -12.48 16.24 2.21
CA GLY A 22 -13.42 17.36 2.13
C GLY A 22 -12.89 18.61 2.84
N GLU A 23 -13.59 19.73 2.66
CA GLU A 23 -13.23 21.02 3.30
C GLU A 23 -13.31 20.98 4.83
N ASP A 24 -14.06 20.02 5.38
CA ASP A 24 -14.18 19.72 6.80
C ASP A 24 -13.00 18.88 7.34
N GLY A 25 -12.04 18.51 6.49
CA GLY A 25 -10.90 17.68 6.85
C GLY A 25 -11.22 16.19 6.97
N THR A 26 -12.44 15.75 6.65
CA THR A 26 -12.83 14.33 6.67
C THR A 26 -12.72 13.71 5.28
N TYR A 27 -12.70 12.38 5.19
CA TYR A 27 -12.78 11.73 3.88
C TYR A 27 -14.12 12.05 3.20
N THR A 28 -14.05 12.52 1.96
CA THR A 28 -15.21 12.49 1.07
C THR A 28 -15.68 11.05 0.89
N ARG A 29 -16.98 10.84 0.68
CA ARG A 29 -17.54 9.50 0.42
C ARG A 29 -16.81 8.78 -0.72
N ALA A 30 -16.44 9.51 -1.78
CA ALA A 30 -15.67 8.97 -2.90
C ALA A 30 -14.24 8.58 -2.48
N GLY A 31 -13.56 9.42 -1.69
CA GLY A 31 -12.23 9.13 -1.14
C GLY A 31 -12.22 7.90 -0.25
N GLN A 32 -13.21 7.76 0.63
CA GLN A 32 -13.35 6.59 1.50
C GLN A 32 -13.57 5.29 0.70
N VAL A 33 -14.46 5.32 -0.31
CA VAL A 33 -14.70 4.17 -1.18
C VAL A 33 -13.44 3.82 -1.97
N ALA A 34 -12.75 4.80 -2.54
CA ALA A 34 -11.52 4.58 -3.30
C ALA A 34 -10.43 3.96 -2.42
N ALA A 35 -10.22 4.48 -1.21
CA ALA A 35 -9.24 3.94 -0.26
C ALA A 35 -9.56 2.49 0.14
N PHE A 36 -10.84 2.20 0.41
CA PHE A 36 -11.26 0.84 0.74
C PHE A 36 -11.05 -0.13 -0.42
N VAL A 37 -11.52 0.22 -1.62
CA VAL A 37 -11.38 -0.62 -2.82
C VAL A 37 -9.90 -0.85 -3.14
N LEU A 38 -9.07 0.19 -3.08
CA LEU A 38 -7.63 0.05 -3.30
C LEU A 38 -7.01 -0.90 -2.27
N GLY A 39 -7.32 -0.74 -0.99
CA GLY A 39 -6.83 -1.63 0.07
C GLY A 39 -7.25 -3.10 -0.14
N VAL A 40 -8.50 -3.34 -0.53
CA VAL A 40 -8.99 -4.70 -0.85
C VAL A 40 -8.27 -5.27 -2.07
N LEU A 41 -8.13 -4.51 -3.15
CA LEU A 41 -7.41 -4.94 -4.35
C LEU A 41 -5.94 -5.24 -4.05
N THR A 42 -5.28 -4.42 -3.24
CA THR A 42 -3.91 -4.67 -2.77
C THR A 42 -3.84 -5.99 -2.01
N MET A 43 -4.75 -6.24 -1.06
CA MET A 43 -4.76 -7.49 -0.29
C MET A 43 -4.99 -8.70 -1.20
N LEU A 44 -5.96 -8.62 -2.11
CA LEU A 44 -6.29 -9.68 -3.05
C LEU A 44 -5.18 -9.94 -4.08
N ALA A 45 -4.35 -8.95 -4.41
CA ALA A 45 -3.24 -9.15 -5.33
C ALA A 45 -1.97 -9.63 -4.61
N PHE A 46 -1.56 -8.96 -3.53
CA PHE A 46 -0.27 -9.20 -2.88
C PHE A 46 -0.25 -10.53 -2.13
N LEU A 47 -1.32 -10.88 -1.40
CA LEU A 47 -1.34 -12.10 -0.60
C LEU A 47 -1.16 -13.36 -1.45
N PRO A 48 -1.94 -13.61 -2.52
CA PRO A 48 -1.73 -14.80 -3.34
C PRO A 48 -0.39 -14.76 -4.08
N LEU A 49 0.08 -13.59 -4.52
CA LEU A 49 1.40 -13.48 -5.15
C LEU A 49 2.54 -13.85 -4.20
N LEU A 50 2.45 -13.46 -2.91
CA LEU A 50 3.41 -13.87 -1.89
C LEU A 50 3.39 -15.39 -1.66
N VAL A 51 2.19 -16.00 -1.64
CA VAL A 51 2.06 -17.46 -1.53
C VAL A 51 2.70 -18.15 -2.73
N VAL A 52 2.41 -17.69 -3.95
CA VAL A 52 3.00 -18.25 -5.18
C VAL A 52 4.52 -18.10 -5.18
N ALA A 53 5.03 -16.94 -4.77
CA ALA A 53 6.47 -16.70 -4.64
C ALA A 53 7.12 -17.71 -3.68
N ALA A 54 6.56 -17.87 -2.48
CA ALA A 54 7.06 -18.83 -1.50
C ALA A 54 7.05 -20.27 -2.05
N MET A 55 5.96 -20.68 -2.69
CA MET A 55 5.86 -22.02 -3.28
C MET A 55 6.87 -22.25 -4.41
N LEU A 56 7.08 -21.26 -5.28
CA LEU A 56 8.06 -21.34 -6.37
C LEU A 56 9.48 -21.45 -5.82
N TYR A 57 9.79 -20.68 -4.76
CA TYR A 57 11.09 -20.72 -4.10
C TYR A 57 11.35 -22.09 -3.48
N THR A 58 10.42 -22.60 -2.66
CA THR A 58 10.53 -23.94 -2.05
C THR A 58 10.64 -25.05 -3.11
N ARG A 59 9.85 -24.97 -4.19
CA ARG A 59 9.93 -25.96 -5.27
C ARG A 59 11.28 -25.91 -5.99
N ALA A 60 11.86 -24.73 -6.17
CA ALA A 60 13.15 -24.58 -6.81
C ALA A 60 14.24 -25.39 -6.09
N GLU A 61 14.24 -25.39 -4.75
CA GLU A 61 15.16 -26.18 -3.91
C GLU A 61 15.19 -27.66 -4.29
N THR A 62 14.01 -28.25 -4.50
CA THR A 62 13.90 -29.66 -4.90
C THR A 62 14.35 -29.93 -6.33
N VAL A 63 14.21 -28.94 -7.23
CA VAL A 63 14.48 -29.09 -8.67
C VAL A 63 15.95 -28.81 -9.02
N PHE A 64 16.71 -28.11 -8.15
CA PHE A 64 18.11 -27.75 -8.43
C PHE A 64 19.03 -28.94 -8.70
N ALA A 65 18.77 -30.08 -8.07
CA ALA A 65 19.56 -31.30 -8.24
C ALA A 65 19.37 -31.93 -9.63
N GLU A 66 18.19 -31.75 -10.23
CA GLU A 66 17.76 -32.38 -11.48
C GLU A 66 17.94 -31.44 -12.67
N ASP A 67 17.48 -30.19 -12.55
CA ASP A 67 17.49 -29.19 -13.60
C ASP A 67 17.72 -27.78 -13.04
N ARG A 68 18.97 -27.33 -13.14
CA ARG A 68 19.38 -26.00 -12.68
C ARG A 68 18.75 -24.86 -13.48
N ALA A 69 18.48 -25.05 -14.78
CA ALA A 69 17.90 -23.99 -15.61
C ALA A 69 16.46 -23.72 -15.20
N ARG A 70 15.69 -24.79 -15.01
CA ARG A 70 14.31 -24.70 -14.53
C ARG A 70 14.21 -24.15 -13.11
N ALA A 71 15.08 -24.58 -12.20
CA ALA A 71 15.11 -24.06 -10.83
C ALA A 71 15.40 -22.54 -10.80
N ARG A 72 16.36 -22.06 -11.61
CA ARG A 72 16.62 -20.61 -11.76
C ARG A 72 15.41 -19.85 -12.30
N SER A 73 14.68 -20.44 -13.25
CA SER A 73 13.44 -19.83 -13.77
C SER A 73 12.39 -19.69 -12.66
N MET A 74 12.20 -20.72 -11.82
CA MET A 74 11.26 -20.65 -10.68
C MET A 74 11.65 -19.55 -9.68
N VAL A 75 12.94 -19.41 -9.36
CA VAL A 75 13.44 -18.34 -8.48
C VAL A 75 13.20 -16.97 -9.11
N ASN A 76 13.47 -16.80 -10.40
CA ASN A 76 13.18 -15.54 -11.10
C ASN A 76 11.69 -15.20 -11.07
N TRP A 77 10.82 -16.18 -11.28
CA TRP A 77 9.37 -15.98 -11.18
C TRP A 77 8.91 -15.64 -9.76
N SER A 78 9.51 -16.25 -8.73
CA SER A 78 9.28 -15.85 -7.34
C SER A 78 9.62 -14.38 -7.11
N TRP A 79 10.76 -13.91 -7.62
CA TRP A 79 11.14 -12.50 -7.53
C TRP A 79 10.17 -11.59 -8.27
N ILE A 80 9.68 -11.99 -9.45
CA ILE A 80 8.68 -11.23 -10.21
C ILE A 80 7.38 -11.07 -9.40
N CYS A 81 6.89 -12.14 -8.76
CA CYS A 81 5.69 -12.10 -7.92
C CYS A 81 5.81 -11.09 -6.76
N ILE A 82 7.01 -10.84 -6.25
CA ILE A 82 7.27 -9.88 -5.16
C ILE A 82 7.53 -8.47 -5.70
N ALA A 83 8.39 -8.36 -6.70
CA ALA A 83 8.91 -7.09 -7.19
C ALA A 83 7.87 -6.28 -7.97
N VAL A 84 7.05 -6.92 -8.82
CA VAL A 84 6.02 -6.25 -9.62
C VAL A 84 5.03 -5.47 -8.74
N PRO A 85 4.44 -6.06 -7.69
CA PRO A 85 3.59 -5.30 -6.78
C PRO A 85 4.40 -4.45 -5.77
N GLY A 86 5.56 -4.92 -5.31
CA GLY A 86 6.33 -4.27 -4.25
C GLY A 86 7.04 -2.99 -4.64
N ILE A 87 7.63 -2.91 -5.85
CA ILE A 87 8.39 -1.73 -6.30
C ILE A 87 7.51 -0.47 -6.39
N PRO A 88 6.32 -0.50 -7.05
CA PRO A 88 5.44 0.66 -7.08
C PRO A 88 5.01 1.13 -5.68
N ALA A 89 4.70 0.18 -4.78
CA ALA A 89 4.33 0.50 -3.40
C ALA A 89 5.48 1.16 -2.63
N LEU A 90 6.72 0.66 -2.80
CA LEU A 90 7.91 1.24 -2.19
C LEU A 90 8.20 2.65 -2.72
N ILE A 91 8.10 2.87 -4.03
CA ILE A 91 8.26 4.19 -4.64
C ILE A 91 7.21 5.16 -4.08
N GLY A 92 5.94 4.73 -4.03
CA GLY A 92 4.86 5.52 -3.46
C GLY A 92 5.13 5.92 -2.00
N LEU A 93 5.62 4.98 -1.18
CA LEU A 93 6.01 5.25 0.20
C LEU A 93 7.16 6.27 0.29
N VAL A 94 8.21 6.12 -0.51
CA VAL A 94 9.35 7.05 -0.51
C VAL A 94 8.92 8.45 -0.93
N VAL A 95 8.12 8.57 -1.98
CA VAL A 95 7.57 9.87 -2.43
C VAL A 95 6.70 10.49 -1.34
N ALA A 96 5.83 9.71 -0.69
CA ALA A 96 4.99 10.19 0.40
C ALA A 96 5.81 10.67 1.60
N LEU A 97 6.85 9.94 1.99
CA LEU A 97 7.78 10.33 3.06
C LEU A 97 8.56 11.60 2.70
N ALA A 98 9.11 11.68 1.49
CA ALA A 98 9.83 12.86 1.03
C ALA A 98 8.94 14.11 1.04
N TYR A 99 7.69 13.96 0.58
CA TYR A 99 6.70 15.03 0.67
C TYR A 99 6.43 15.43 2.13
N LEU A 100 6.17 14.47 3.01
CA LEU A 100 5.88 14.72 4.44
C LEU A 100 7.03 15.44 5.17
N LEU A 101 8.28 15.13 4.82
CA LEU A 101 9.47 15.76 5.42
C LEU A 101 9.76 17.16 4.84
N SER A 102 9.14 17.51 3.70
CA SER A 102 9.30 18.81 3.03
C SER A 102 8.18 19.81 3.33
N ALA A 103 7.09 19.36 3.95
CA ALA A 103 5.94 20.15 4.37
C ALA A 103 6.09 20.63 5.82
#